data_AF-A0A7X6ZD29-F1
#
_entry.id   AF-A0A7X6ZD29-F1
#
_cell.length_a   1.000
_cell.length_b   1.000
_cell.length_c   1.000
_cell.angle_alpha   90.00
_cell.angle_beta   90.00
_cell.angle_gamma   90.00
#
_symmetry.space_group_name_H-M   'P 1'
#
loop_
_entity.id
_entity.type
_entity.pdbx_description
1 polymer ?
#
loop_
_entity_poly.entity_id
_entity_poly.type
_entity_poly.pdbx_seq_one_letter_code
_entity_poly.pdbx_strand_id
1 'polypeptide(L)'
;MDQLRLETMTDKDIYNRVCTWYKETGLNRLKKQEDLNAEYQQRSQKLIKSLPEPDQATPSDMYFIFQMISSDLLEWAFQETDENGISMGAYARHSLHRKEEEIGFDELFNFLRKSKLFKEFSRIF
;
A
#
# COMPACT_ATOMS: atom_id res chain seq x y z
N MET A 1 15.87 -10.99 -9.93
CA MET A 1 16.01 -11.61 -8.59
C MET A 1 14.83 -11.28 -7.68
N ASP A 2 14.25 -10.09 -7.79
CA ASP A 2 13.14 -9.67 -6.90
C ASP A 2 11.83 -10.44 -7.14
N GLN A 3 11.51 -10.75 -8.39
CA GLN A 3 10.30 -11.49 -8.76
C GLN A 3 10.25 -12.89 -8.10
N LEU A 4 11.38 -13.61 -8.09
CA LEU A 4 11.47 -14.94 -7.48
C LEU A 4 11.31 -14.89 -5.94
N ARG A 5 11.70 -13.76 -5.32
CA ARG A 5 11.49 -13.52 -3.87
C ARG A 5 10.01 -13.26 -3.58
N LEU A 6 9.37 -12.42 -4.41
CA LEU A 6 7.96 -12.06 -4.25
C LEU A 6 7.00 -13.25 -4.45
N GLU A 7 7.29 -14.14 -5.40
CA GLU A 7 6.46 -15.33 -5.68
C GLU A 7 6.33 -16.28 -4.47
N THR A 8 7.32 -16.29 -3.56
CA THR A 8 7.27 -17.11 -2.34
C THR A 8 6.54 -16.46 -1.18
N MET A 9 6.19 -15.17 -1.29
CA MET A 9 5.56 -14.41 -0.20
C MET A 9 4.03 -14.47 -0.27
N THR A 10 3.41 -14.54 0.90
CA THR A 10 1.97 -14.32 1.02
C THR A 10 1.65 -12.83 0.99
N ASP A 11 0.41 -12.46 0.69
CA ASP A 11 0.00 -11.04 0.74
C ASP A 11 0.12 -10.46 2.14
N LYS A 12 0.00 -11.29 3.19
CA LYS A 12 0.24 -10.87 4.58
C LYS A 12 1.72 -10.55 4.81
N ASP A 13 2.64 -11.34 4.26
CA ASP A 13 4.08 -11.06 4.36
C ASP A 13 4.45 -9.77 3.63
N ILE A 14 3.89 -9.58 2.42
CA ILE A 14 4.07 -8.38 1.62
C ILE A 14 3.53 -7.15 2.38
N TYR A 15 2.31 -7.25 2.89
CA TYR A 15 1.70 -6.18 3.68
C TYR A 15 2.52 -5.86 4.93
N ASN A 16 3.05 -6.87 5.62
CA ASN A 16 3.91 -6.67 6.78
C ASN A 16 5.16 -5.85 6.42
N ARG A 17 5.86 -6.18 5.32
CA ARG A 17 7.02 -5.42 4.83
C ARG A 17 6.67 -3.96 4.55
N VAL A 18 5.59 -3.75 3.81
CA VAL A 18 5.06 -2.41 3.47
C VAL A 18 4.73 -1.62 4.74
N CYS A 19 3.97 -2.21 5.67
CA CYS A 19 3.52 -1.56 6.90
C CYS A 19 4.70 -1.15 7.77
N THR A 20 5.67 -2.04 7.96
CA THR A 20 6.91 -1.77 8.70
C THR A 20 7.69 -0.63 8.05
N TRP A 21 7.90 -0.66 6.74
CA TRP A 21 8.63 0.39 6.03
C TRP A 21 7.97 1.77 6.22
N TYR A 22 6.65 1.87 6.06
CA TYR A 22 5.94 3.15 6.23
C TYR A 22 6.00 3.67 7.67
N LYS A 23 5.88 2.79 8.66
CA LYS A 23 5.92 3.15 10.09
C LYS A 23 7.32 3.59 10.53
N GLU A 24 8.36 2.87 10.12
CA GLU A 24 9.73 3.12 10.57
C GLU A 24 10.43 4.22 9.76
N THR A 25 10.23 4.22 8.44
CA THR A 25 10.95 5.08 7.50
C THR A 25 10.03 6.08 6.81
N GLY A 26 8.88 5.63 6.32
CA GLY A 26 8.01 6.40 5.45
C GLY A 26 7.53 7.71 6.06
N LEU A 27 7.09 7.72 7.33
CA LEU A 27 6.64 8.93 8.02
C LEU A 27 7.70 10.04 8.06
N ASN A 28 8.96 9.67 8.27
CA ASN A 28 10.05 10.65 8.34
C ASN A 28 10.46 11.12 6.95
N ARG A 29 10.42 10.25 5.94
CA ARG A 29 10.65 10.65 4.54
C ARG A 29 9.57 11.59 4.04
N LEU A 30 8.30 11.27 4.28
CA LEU A 30 7.16 12.09 3.87
C LEU A 30 7.25 13.53 4.39
N LYS A 31 7.68 13.73 5.65
CA LYS A 31 7.85 15.07 6.24
C LYS A 31 8.94 15.91 5.57
N LYS A 32 9.91 15.28 4.91
CA LYS A 32 11.04 15.95 4.24
C LYS A 32 10.75 16.25 2.76
N GLN A 33 9.62 15.80 2.24
CA GLN A 33 9.18 16.09 0.88
C GLN A 33 8.58 17.49 0.85
N GLU A 34 9.36 18.46 0.34
CA GLU A 34 8.93 19.86 0.25
C GLU A 34 8.06 20.13 -0.99
N ASP A 35 8.17 19.29 -2.02
CA ASP A 35 7.47 19.45 -3.29
C ASP A 35 6.04 18.89 -3.29
N LEU A 36 5.64 18.16 -2.23
CA LEU A 36 4.29 17.61 -2.14
C LEU A 36 3.29 18.66 -1.68
N ASN A 37 2.11 18.64 -2.29
CA ASN A 37 0.99 19.44 -1.83
C ASN A 37 0.67 19.13 -0.35
N ALA A 38 0.47 20.17 0.48
CA ALA A 38 0.27 20.04 1.92
C ALA A 38 -0.96 19.18 2.30
N GLU A 39 -2.06 19.28 1.56
CA GLU A 39 -3.25 18.44 1.79
C GLU A 39 -2.94 16.97 1.49
N TYR A 40 -2.27 16.70 0.36
CA TYR A 40 -1.83 15.36 0.01
C TYR A 40 -0.92 14.79 1.10
N GLN A 41 0.12 15.53 1.51
CA GLN A 41 1.05 15.13 2.56
C GLN A 41 0.34 14.83 3.89
N GLN A 42 -0.62 15.67 4.30
CA GLN A 42 -1.40 15.47 5.52
C GLN A 42 -2.26 14.20 5.42
N ARG A 43 -2.93 13.97 4.28
CA ARG A 43 -3.76 12.78 4.06
C ARG A 43 -2.93 11.51 4.01
N SER A 44 -1.78 11.52 3.34
CA SER A 44 -0.80 10.43 3.34
C SER A 44 -0.33 10.12 4.76
N GLN A 45 0.02 11.14 5.54
CA GLN A 45 0.46 10.95 6.92
C GLN A 45 -0.65 10.35 7.78
N LYS A 46 -1.89 10.81 7.60
CA LYS A 46 -3.05 10.26 8.31
C LYS A 46 -3.27 8.79 7.95
N LEU A 47 -3.19 8.44 6.67
CA LEU A 47 -3.31 7.05 6.22
C LEU A 47 -2.22 6.17 6.82
N ILE A 48 -0.96 6.60 6.82
CA ILE A 48 0.16 5.82 7.40
C ILE A 48 -0.06 5.57 8.90
N LYS A 49 -0.55 6.57 9.64
CA LYS A 49 -0.87 6.41 11.08
C LYS A 49 -2.08 5.51 11.33
N SER A 50 -2.97 5.36 10.35
CA SER A 50 -4.17 4.53 10.42
C SER A 50 -3.95 3.11 9.85
N LEU A 51 -2.73 2.74 9.43
CA LEU A 51 -2.46 1.41 8.91
C LEU A 51 -2.77 0.34 9.96
N PRO A 52 -3.67 -0.62 9.67
CA PRO A 52 -3.93 -1.71 10.60
C PRO A 52 -2.66 -2.54 10.81
N GLU A 53 -2.48 -3.03 12.04
CA GLU A 53 -1.42 -4.00 12.31
C GLU A 53 -1.59 -5.23 11.40
N PRO A 54 -0.50 -5.87 10.94
CA PRO A 54 -0.57 -7.01 10.03
C PRO A 54 -1.54 -8.11 10.47
N ASP A 55 -1.68 -8.32 11.78
CA ASP A 55 -2.53 -9.35 12.38
C ASP A 55 -4.01 -8.98 12.44
N GLN A 56 -4.30 -7.69 12.31
CA GLN A 56 -5.65 -7.11 12.38
C GLN A 56 -6.15 -6.63 11.02
N ALA A 57 -5.28 -6.59 10.02
CA ALA A 57 -5.61 -6.18 8.67
C ALA A 57 -6.46 -7.27 8.00
N THR A 58 -7.63 -6.88 7.46
CA THR A 58 -8.39 -7.76 6.58
C THR A 58 -7.72 -7.81 5.20
N PRO A 59 -7.97 -8.85 4.39
CA PRO A 59 -7.47 -8.88 3.01
C PRO A 59 -7.82 -7.61 2.22
N SER A 60 -9.06 -7.12 2.31
CA SER A 60 -9.45 -5.88 1.65
C SER A 60 -8.66 -4.65 2.13
N ASP A 61 -8.28 -4.59 3.41
CA ASP A 61 -7.45 -3.49 3.93
C ASP A 61 -6.04 -3.52 3.33
N MET A 62 -5.42 -4.70 3.27
CA MET A 62 -4.08 -4.87 2.70
C MET A 62 -4.05 -4.42 1.24
N TYR A 63 -5.01 -4.90 0.46
CA TYR A 63 -5.14 -4.56 -0.95
C TYR A 63 -5.50 -3.10 -1.21
N PHE A 64 -6.29 -2.49 -0.32
CA PHE A 64 -6.53 -1.05 -0.38
C PHE A 64 -5.22 -0.26 -0.20
N ILE A 65 -4.34 -0.68 0.71
CA ILE A 65 -3.03 -0.05 0.86
C ILE A 65 -2.16 -0.25 -0.37
N PHE A 66 -2.15 -1.44 -0.98
CA PHE A 66 -1.44 -1.66 -2.24
C PHE A 66 -1.96 -0.73 -3.35
N GLN A 67 -3.28 -0.52 -3.44
CA GLN A 67 -3.86 0.44 -4.38
C GLN A 67 -3.38 1.87 -4.12
N MET A 68 -3.34 2.29 -2.85
CA MET A 68 -2.88 3.63 -2.46
C MET A 68 -1.40 3.85 -2.80
N ILE A 69 -0.58 2.80 -2.73
CA ILE A 69 0.83 2.84 -3.16
C ILE A 69 0.93 2.94 -4.67
N SER A 70 0.08 2.22 -5.41
CA SER A 70 0.14 2.16 -6.87
C SER A 70 -0.27 3.48 -7.54
N SER A 71 -1.18 4.26 -6.94
CA SER A 71 -1.84 5.35 -7.67
C SER A 71 -2.53 6.45 -6.84
N ASP A 72 -2.26 6.56 -5.53
CA ASP A 72 -2.90 7.62 -4.73
C ASP A 72 -2.02 8.06 -3.53
N LEU A 73 -2.57 8.08 -2.31
CA LEU A 73 -1.99 8.71 -1.13
C LEU A 73 -0.61 8.16 -0.69
N LEU A 74 -0.16 7.04 -1.23
CA LEU A 74 1.14 6.45 -0.91
C LEU A 74 2.06 6.31 -2.14
N GLU A 75 1.64 6.84 -3.30
CA GLU A 75 2.41 6.79 -4.56
C GLU A 75 3.77 7.50 -4.47
N TRP A 76 3.89 8.52 -3.62
CA TRP A 76 5.16 9.23 -3.40
C TRP A 76 6.33 8.30 -3.00
N ALA A 77 6.03 7.12 -2.43
CA ALA A 77 7.02 6.12 -2.04
C ALA A 77 7.11 4.93 -3.01
N PHE A 78 6.47 4.99 -4.19
CA PHE A 78 6.41 3.87 -5.13
C PHE A 78 7.79 3.31 -5.50
N GLN A 79 8.77 4.20 -5.73
CA GLN A 79 10.14 3.83 -6.10
C GLN A 79 11.06 3.60 -4.88
N GLU A 80 10.57 3.84 -3.67
CA GLU A 80 11.36 3.64 -2.45
C GLU A 80 11.48 2.16 -2.11
N THR A 81 12.66 1.76 -1.67
CA THR A 81 12.99 0.36 -1.37
C THR A 81 13.14 0.10 0.13
N ASP A 82 12.86 -1.14 0.53
CA ASP A 82 13.23 -1.66 1.85
C ASP A 82 14.71 -2.12 1.88
N GLU A 83 15.13 -2.70 3.00
CA GLU A 83 16.49 -3.24 3.19
C GLU A 83 16.81 -4.43 2.26
N ASN A 84 15.80 -5.06 1.68
CA ASN A 84 15.96 -6.17 0.74
C ASN A 84 16.11 -5.68 -0.71
N GLY A 85 16.01 -4.37 -0.93
CA GLY A 85 16.10 -3.74 -2.24
C GLY A 85 14.80 -3.81 -3.05
N ILE A 86 13.69 -4.22 -2.45
CA ILE A 86 12.40 -4.34 -3.15
C ILE A 86 11.61 -3.05 -2.96
N SER A 87 11.10 -2.48 -4.05
CA SER A 87 10.35 -1.22 -3.97
C SER A 87 8.93 -1.44 -3.44
N MET A 88 8.37 -0.43 -2.77
CA MET A 88 6.98 -0.47 -2.30
C MET A 88 6.02 -0.66 -3.47
N GLY A 89 6.31 -0.05 -4.62
CA GLY A 89 5.57 -0.23 -5.86
C GLY A 89 5.65 -1.66 -6.40
N ALA A 90 6.81 -2.33 -6.30
CA ALA A 90 6.95 -3.72 -6.71
C ALA A 90 6.10 -4.66 -5.84
N TYR A 91 6.12 -4.47 -4.52
CA TYR A 91 5.25 -5.18 -3.58
C TYR A 91 3.76 -5.00 -3.94
N ALA A 92 3.32 -3.74 -4.07
CA ALA A 92 1.94 -3.41 -4.35
C ALA A 92 1.47 -4.00 -5.69
N ARG A 93 2.26 -3.82 -6.75
CA ARG A 93 1.93 -4.30 -8.09
C ARG A 93 1.83 -5.82 -8.15
N HIS A 94 2.74 -6.52 -7.49
CA HIS A 94 2.73 -7.99 -7.45
C HIS A 94 1.43 -8.52 -6.82
N SER A 95 1.08 -8.04 -5.62
CA SER A 95 -0.15 -8.48 -4.95
C SER A 95 -1.40 -8.10 -5.74
N LEU A 96 -1.50 -6.85 -6.22
CA LEU A 96 -2.65 -6.37 -7.00
C LEU A 96 -2.85 -7.21 -8.27
N HIS A 97 -1.79 -7.46 -9.04
CA HIS A 97 -1.87 -8.23 -10.27
C HIS A 97 -2.34 -9.66 -10.01
N ARG A 98 -1.76 -10.35 -9.01
CA ARG A 98 -2.21 -11.68 -8.61
C ARG A 98 -3.68 -11.72 -8.23
N LYS A 99 -4.18 -10.68 -7.56
CA LYS A 99 -5.60 -10.62 -7.17
C LYS A 99 -6.49 -10.34 -8.36
N GLU A 100 -6.07 -9.46 -9.26
CA GLU A 100 -6.77 -9.22 -10.51
C GLU A 100 -6.88 -10.49 -11.36
N GLU A 101 -5.84 -11.32 -11.42
CA GLU A 101 -5.90 -12.63 -12.07
C GLU A 101 -6.88 -13.60 -11.38
N GLU A 102 -7.00 -13.51 -10.05
CA GLU A 102 -7.88 -14.37 -9.25
C GLU A 102 -9.37 -14.01 -9.40
N ILE A 103 -9.72 -12.72 -9.30
CA ILE A 103 -11.12 -12.27 -9.21
C ILE A 103 -11.59 -11.43 -10.40
N GLY A 104 -10.67 -11.00 -11.27
CA GLY A 104 -10.93 -10.07 -12.38
C GLY A 104 -10.86 -8.60 -11.97
N PHE A 105 -10.58 -7.75 -12.96
CA PHE A 105 -10.46 -6.30 -12.78
C PHE A 105 -11.72 -5.64 -12.22
N ASP A 106 -12.89 -5.99 -12.76
CA ASP A 106 -14.17 -5.39 -12.33
C ASP A 106 -14.50 -5.69 -10.86
N GLU A 107 -14.18 -6.90 -10.40
CA GLU A 107 -14.43 -7.30 -9.01
C GLU A 107 -13.37 -6.79 -8.04
N LEU A 108 -12.17 -6.45 -8.53
CA LEU A 108 -11.13 -5.86 -7.69
C LEU A 108 -11.61 -4.59 -7.03
N PHE A 109 -12.31 -3.71 -7.75
CA PHE A 109 -12.84 -2.49 -7.17
C PHE A 109 -13.88 -2.78 -6.06
N ASN A 110 -14.81 -3.71 -6.28
CA ASN A 110 -15.78 -4.14 -5.27
C ASN A 110 -15.12 -4.74 -4.04
N PHE A 111 -14.02 -5.48 -4.23
CA PHE A 111 -13.22 -6.03 -3.16
C PHE A 111 -12.55 -4.92 -2.33
N LEU A 112 -11.96 -3.91 -2.97
CA LEU A 112 -11.34 -2.78 -2.28
C LEU A 112 -12.36 -1.96 -1.46
N ARG A 113 -13.60 -1.78 -1.95
CA ARG A 113 -14.67 -1.06 -1.23
C ARG A 113 -15.05 -1.69 0.11
N LYS A 114 -14.71 -2.96 0.35
CA LYS A 114 -14.95 -3.65 1.62
C LYS A 114 -13.98 -3.24 2.71
N SER A 115 -12.86 -2.60 2.37
CA SER A 115 -11.90 -2.10 3.35
C SER A 115 -12.55 -1.03 4.24
N LYS A 116 -12.23 -1.07 5.54
CA LYS A 116 -12.62 0.01 6.46
C LYS A 116 -11.94 1.34 6.11
N LEU A 117 -10.75 1.27 5.52
CA LEU A 117 -9.97 2.42 5.08
C LEU A 117 -10.58 3.09 3.84
N PHE A 118 -11.26 2.33 2.99
CA PHE A 118 -11.88 2.87 1.78
C PHE A 118 -12.83 4.03 2.10
N LYS A 119 -13.68 3.87 3.12
CA LYS A 119 -14.66 4.90 3.52
C LYS A 119 -14.01 6.21 3.97
N GLU A 120 -12.82 6.14 4.56
CA GLU A 120 -12.16 7.30 5.13
C GLU A 120 -11.18 7.96 4.15
N PHE A 121 -10.55 7.18 3.28
CA PHE A 121 -9.42 7.65 2.47
C PHE A 121 -9.69 7.65 0.96
N SER A 122 -10.68 6.93 0.46
CA SER A 122 -11.06 6.96 -0.96
C SER A 122 -11.53 8.36 -1.37
N ARG A 123 -11.18 8.76 -2.61
CA ARG A 123 -11.73 9.96 -3.25
C ARG A 123 -13.02 9.69 -4.03
N ILE A 124 -13.35 8.42 -4.23
CA ILE A 124 -14.52 7.97 -5.01
C ILE A 124 -15.58 7.51 -4.01
N PHE A 125 -16.70 8.24 -3.96
CA PHE A 125 -17.89 7.89 -3.18
C PHE A 125 -18.97 7.32 -4.11
#